data_AF-A0A7D9ECY3-F1
#
_entry.id   AF-A0A7D9ECY3-F1
#
_cell.length_a   1.000
_cell.length_b   1.000
_cell.length_c   1.000
_cell.angle_alpha   90.00
_cell.angle_beta   90.00
_cell.angle_gamma   90.00
#
_symmetry.space_group_name_H-M   'P 1'
#
loop_
_entity.id
_entity.type
_entity.pdbx_description
1 polymer ?
#
loop_
_entity_poly.entity_id
_entity_poly.type
_entity_poly.pdbx_seq_one_letter_code
_entity_poly.pdbx_strand_id
1 'polypeptide(L)'
;MAASEERFELSRISSKWNLRDEQKQAIHDLLCGKDVLATLPTGFGKSRIFYAFASVKDKQLSGAVVILVITPLTSIAKDQLDYLDSIGIPAANLAGLPKDDLRECKMQFLFGSAEDVATKEFRNELKDRTSELHKQLACIVVDESHTIETWAGKRDGHLRVVIASTSLSVGVNFPDVRYIINWGPARTLIDQHQVAGRAGRDGEQSDVILVYYGQQLSHCEENVSNFVKAEGCYRVAAYKTFDPNITPLDIKHKCCLNCAKSCNCKNEDCKLMPFECNYQRTTSSAESMTRLVTVQDKQDVRDALSDIKDTLPSGCTVFGSSSCHGFSEELIECITDNCHWIFTLNDVKTYLLIFTVEHGLKILEVLDEIFDDIPQFDSLSCIFNEVVLNDKELAEFQCSDSDEQSELFELDSLNEDDI
;
A
#
# COMPACT_ATOMS: atom_id res chain seq x y z
N MET A 1 -26.97 -8.80 -33.91
CA MET A 1 -26.67 -7.47 -34.48
C MET A 1 -25.88 -6.60 -33.51
N ALA A 2 -26.34 -6.38 -32.27
CA ALA A 2 -25.62 -5.56 -31.28
C ALA A 2 -24.16 -6.04 -30.99
N ALA A 3 -23.95 -7.34 -30.71
CA ALA A 3 -22.62 -7.89 -30.41
C ALA A 3 -21.60 -7.83 -31.57
N SER A 4 -22.08 -7.83 -32.82
CA SER A 4 -21.21 -7.69 -34.01
C SER A 4 -20.79 -6.24 -34.26
N GLU A 5 -21.65 -5.29 -33.90
CA GLU A 5 -21.43 -3.85 -34.01
C GLU A 5 -20.50 -3.35 -32.88
N GLU A 6 -20.66 -3.90 -31.67
CA GLU A 6 -19.75 -3.72 -30.53
C GLU A 6 -18.30 -4.10 -30.87
N ARG A 7 -18.10 -5.29 -31.43
CA ARG A 7 -16.76 -5.76 -31.82
C ARG A 7 -16.14 -4.89 -32.91
N PHE A 8 -16.96 -4.39 -33.84
CA PHE A 8 -16.50 -3.51 -34.92
C PHE A 8 -16.05 -2.15 -34.39
N GLU A 9 -16.83 -1.49 -33.53
CA GLU A 9 -16.45 -0.19 -32.96
C GLU A 9 -15.29 -0.30 -31.96
N LEU A 10 -15.24 -1.37 -31.17
CA LEU A 10 -14.07 -1.68 -30.33
C LEU A 10 -12.79 -1.81 -31.16
N SER A 11 -12.85 -2.46 -32.33
CA SER A 11 -11.69 -2.60 -33.22
C SER A 11 -11.22 -1.25 -33.80
N ARG A 12 -12.15 -0.34 -34.14
CA ARG A 12 -11.81 1.02 -34.63
C ARG A 12 -11.22 1.88 -33.53
N ILE A 13 -11.80 1.84 -32.33
CA ILE A 13 -11.35 2.62 -31.17
C ILE A 13 -10.04 2.07 -30.63
N SER A 14 -9.84 0.75 -30.66
CA SER A 14 -8.57 0.10 -30.36
C SER A 14 -7.42 0.66 -31.20
N SER A 15 -7.64 0.87 -32.50
CA SER A 15 -6.64 1.47 -33.38
C SER A 15 -6.41 2.95 -33.11
N LYS A 16 -7.48 3.71 -32.80
CA LYS A 16 -7.38 5.15 -32.46
C LYS A 16 -6.61 5.40 -31.16
N TRP A 17 -6.87 4.59 -30.13
CA TRP A 17 -6.31 4.77 -28.79
C TRP A 17 -5.08 3.89 -28.50
N ASN A 18 -4.67 3.08 -29.47
CA ASN A 18 -3.59 2.09 -29.36
C ASN A 18 -3.73 1.27 -28.06
N LEU A 19 -4.85 0.55 -27.95
CA LEU A 19 -5.23 -0.20 -26.75
C LEU A 19 -4.50 -1.54 -26.68
N ARG A 20 -4.05 -1.89 -25.48
CA ARG A 20 -3.49 -3.20 -25.11
C ARG A 20 -4.62 -4.21 -24.86
N ASP A 21 -4.30 -5.50 -24.85
CA ASP A 21 -5.32 -6.55 -24.81
C ASP A 21 -6.10 -6.56 -23.49
N GLU A 22 -5.44 -6.29 -22.37
CA GLU A 22 -6.07 -6.16 -21.04
C GLU A 22 -7.01 -4.95 -20.98
N GLN A 23 -6.67 -3.85 -21.66
CA GLN A 23 -7.55 -2.68 -21.78
C GLN A 23 -8.78 -3.00 -22.63
N LYS A 24 -8.61 -3.73 -23.74
CA LYS A 24 -9.74 -4.16 -24.58
C LYS A 24 -10.69 -5.07 -23.80
N GLN A 25 -10.14 -5.99 -23.01
CA GLN A 25 -10.94 -6.89 -22.18
C GLN A 25 -11.75 -6.10 -21.15
N ALA A 26 -11.11 -5.16 -20.43
CA ALA A 26 -11.80 -4.30 -19.48
C ALA A 26 -12.95 -3.50 -20.13
N ILE A 27 -12.72 -2.91 -21.30
CA ILE A 27 -13.77 -2.16 -22.03
C ILE A 27 -14.89 -3.09 -22.48
N HIS A 28 -14.57 -4.29 -22.97
CA HIS A 28 -15.57 -5.28 -23.37
C HIS A 28 -16.47 -5.68 -22.19
N ASP A 29 -15.89 -5.95 -21.02
CA ASP A 29 -16.65 -6.30 -19.83
C ASP A 29 -17.53 -5.13 -19.34
N LEU A 30 -17.03 -3.89 -19.37
CA LEU A 30 -17.84 -2.69 -19.10
C LEU A 30 -19.01 -2.54 -20.10
N LEU A 31 -18.78 -2.80 -21.40
CA LEU A 31 -19.83 -2.72 -22.43
C LEU A 31 -20.91 -3.77 -22.22
N CYS A 32 -20.55 -4.94 -21.70
CA CYS A 32 -21.46 -6.00 -21.27
C CYS A 32 -22.22 -5.66 -19.97
N GLY A 33 -21.98 -4.50 -19.36
CA GLY A 33 -22.63 -4.07 -18.12
C GLY A 33 -22.09 -4.73 -16.86
N LYS A 34 -20.87 -5.28 -16.91
CA LYS A 34 -20.21 -5.85 -15.73
C LYS A 34 -19.39 -4.79 -15.00
N ASP A 35 -19.25 -4.97 -13.68
CA ASP A 35 -18.26 -4.26 -12.89
C ASP A 35 -16.85 -4.78 -13.20
N VAL A 36 -15.87 -3.88 -13.27
CA VAL A 36 -14.49 -4.20 -13.64
C VAL A 36 -13.52 -3.65 -12.60
N LEU A 37 -12.72 -4.55 -12.01
CA LEU A 37 -11.53 -4.21 -11.23
C LEU A 37 -10.29 -4.31 -12.12
N ALA A 38 -9.73 -3.17 -12.53
CA ALA A 38 -8.58 -3.12 -13.42
C ALA A 38 -7.23 -3.03 -12.67
N THR A 39 -6.66 -4.18 -12.31
CA THR A 39 -5.34 -4.29 -11.66
C THR A 39 -4.19 -4.21 -12.68
N LEU A 40 -3.92 -3.00 -13.16
CA LEU A 40 -2.86 -2.72 -14.14
C LEU A 40 -1.70 -1.93 -13.50
N PRO A 41 -0.46 -2.04 -13.99
CA PRO A 41 0.66 -1.24 -13.46
C PRO A 41 0.54 0.25 -13.84
N THR A 42 1.22 1.12 -13.10
CA THR A 42 1.31 2.55 -13.41
C THR A 42 1.91 2.76 -14.80
N GLY A 43 1.42 3.75 -15.54
CA GLY A 43 1.87 4.02 -16.91
C GLY A 43 1.35 3.02 -17.96
N PHE A 44 0.60 1.98 -17.57
CA PHE A 44 -0.07 1.08 -18.52
C PHE A 44 -1.19 1.78 -19.31
N GLY A 45 -1.66 2.93 -18.81
CA GLY A 45 -2.70 3.75 -19.44
C GLY A 45 -4.11 3.39 -18.99
N LYS A 46 -4.34 3.23 -17.67
CA LYS A 46 -5.66 2.89 -17.10
C LYS A 46 -6.76 3.85 -17.58
N SER A 47 -6.45 5.15 -17.67
CA SER A 47 -7.41 6.17 -18.11
C SER A 47 -7.96 5.94 -19.51
N ARG A 48 -7.19 5.28 -20.39
CA ARG A 48 -7.66 4.93 -21.74
C ARG A 48 -8.86 3.98 -21.74
N ILE A 49 -9.03 3.19 -20.67
CA ILE A 49 -10.18 2.28 -20.53
C ILE A 49 -11.47 3.08 -20.51
N PHE A 50 -11.59 4.05 -19.59
CA PHE A 50 -12.81 4.83 -19.47
C PHE A 50 -12.98 5.89 -20.57
N TYR A 51 -11.88 6.39 -21.18
CA TYR A 51 -11.97 7.23 -22.39
C TYR A 51 -12.49 6.50 -23.62
N ALA A 52 -11.96 5.32 -23.87
CA ALA A 52 -12.43 4.48 -24.95
C ALA A 52 -13.86 3.98 -24.70
N PHE A 53 -14.18 3.59 -23.47
CA PHE A 53 -15.53 3.18 -23.08
C PHE A 53 -16.56 4.29 -23.35
N ALA A 54 -16.31 5.53 -22.90
CA ALA A 54 -17.19 6.66 -23.18
C ALA A 54 -17.39 6.86 -24.69
N SER A 55 -16.29 6.81 -25.46
CA SER A 55 -16.33 6.96 -26.92
C SER A 55 -17.16 5.88 -27.63
N VAL A 56 -17.18 4.64 -27.11
CA VAL A 56 -18.01 3.56 -27.66
C VAL A 56 -19.48 3.78 -27.25
N LYS A 57 -19.74 4.05 -25.97
CA LYS A 57 -21.09 4.21 -25.43
C LYS A 57 -21.82 5.41 -26.01
N ASP A 58 -21.14 6.53 -26.22
CA ASP A 58 -21.69 7.76 -26.82
C ASP A 58 -22.24 7.53 -28.24
N LYS A 59 -21.66 6.57 -28.98
CA LYS A 59 -22.18 6.17 -30.30
C LYS A 59 -23.32 5.17 -30.25
N GLN A 60 -23.42 4.38 -29.19
CA GLN A 60 -24.46 3.36 -29.01
C GLN A 60 -25.76 3.93 -28.45
N LEU A 61 -25.63 4.94 -27.58
CA LEU A 61 -26.75 5.63 -26.98
C LEU A 61 -27.14 6.81 -27.89
N SER A 62 -28.42 6.97 -28.13
CA SER A 62 -28.98 8.13 -28.84
C SER A 62 -29.00 9.42 -27.99
N GLY A 63 -28.18 9.47 -26.94
CA GLY A 63 -28.12 10.56 -25.95
C GLY A 63 -26.72 10.67 -25.36
N ALA A 64 -26.44 11.81 -24.72
CA ALA A 64 -25.14 12.12 -24.15
C ALA A 64 -24.74 11.12 -23.04
N VAL A 65 -23.45 10.79 -22.97
CA VAL A 65 -22.88 9.87 -21.98
C VAL A 65 -22.02 10.63 -20.99
N VAL A 66 -22.23 10.36 -19.70
CA VAL A 66 -21.45 10.93 -18.60
C VAL A 66 -20.69 9.81 -17.89
N ILE A 67 -19.39 10.04 -17.71
CA ILE A 67 -18.53 9.22 -16.85
C ILE A 67 -18.14 10.03 -15.62
N LEU A 68 -18.46 9.50 -14.44
CA LEU A 68 -18.02 10.08 -13.17
C LEU A 68 -16.70 9.44 -12.76
N VAL A 69 -15.64 10.23 -12.59
CA VAL A 69 -14.33 9.78 -12.12
C VAL A 69 -14.09 10.33 -10.73
N ILE A 70 -14.10 9.45 -9.75
CA ILE A 70 -13.72 9.72 -8.37
C ILE A 70 -12.22 9.52 -8.25
N THR A 71 -11.49 10.57 -7.88
CA THR A 71 -10.02 10.50 -7.73
C THR A 71 -9.57 11.26 -6.48
N PRO A 72 -8.64 10.70 -5.68
CA PRO A 72 -8.22 11.32 -4.42
C PRO A 72 -7.27 12.51 -4.62
N LEU A 73 -6.73 12.72 -5.83
CA LEU A 73 -5.71 13.73 -6.10
C LEU A 73 -6.19 14.76 -7.11
N THR A 74 -6.36 16.00 -6.65
CA THR A 74 -6.76 17.16 -7.47
C THR A 74 -5.77 17.45 -8.60
N SER A 75 -4.49 17.16 -8.41
CA SER A 75 -3.47 17.30 -9.45
C SER A 75 -3.68 16.29 -10.60
N ILE A 76 -4.04 15.05 -10.29
CA ILE A 76 -4.33 14.02 -11.31
C ILE A 76 -5.60 14.42 -12.07
N ALA A 77 -6.65 14.85 -11.37
CA ALA A 77 -7.86 15.35 -12.02
C ALA A 77 -7.54 16.49 -12.99
N LYS A 78 -6.69 17.45 -12.59
CA LYS A 78 -6.28 18.57 -13.45
C LYS A 78 -5.55 18.10 -14.71
N ASP A 79 -4.56 17.23 -14.57
CA ASP A 79 -3.82 16.71 -15.74
C ASP A 79 -4.74 15.96 -16.73
N GLN A 80 -5.73 15.23 -16.22
CA GLN A 80 -6.73 14.57 -17.06
C GLN A 80 -7.68 15.56 -17.73
N LEU A 81 -8.11 16.61 -17.03
CA LEU A 81 -8.95 17.68 -17.58
C LEU A 81 -8.23 18.42 -18.71
N ASP A 82 -6.97 18.83 -18.49
CA ASP A 82 -6.14 19.51 -19.49
C ASP A 82 -5.94 18.62 -20.74
N TYR A 83 -5.74 17.31 -20.55
CA TYR A 83 -5.65 16.36 -21.65
C TYR A 83 -6.96 16.24 -22.43
N LEU A 84 -8.10 16.11 -21.75
CA LEU A 84 -9.41 15.99 -22.38
C LEU A 84 -9.80 17.25 -23.17
N ASP A 85 -9.50 18.44 -22.64
CA ASP A 85 -9.66 19.71 -23.33
C ASP A 85 -8.82 19.78 -24.61
N SER A 86 -7.56 19.30 -24.56
CA SER A 86 -6.67 19.27 -25.73
C SER A 86 -7.18 18.42 -26.90
N ILE A 87 -8.05 17.43 -26.62
CA ILE A 87 -8.69 16.57 -27.62
C ILE A 87 -10.16 16.93 -27.86
N GLY A 88 -10.64 18.03 -27.28
CA GLY A 88 -11.99 18.57 -27.47
C GLY A 88 -13.10 17.75 -26.81
N ILE A 89 -12.79 17.02 -25.75
CA ILE A 89 -13.78 16.25 -24.97
C ILE A 89 -14.24 17.10 -23.78
N PRO A 90 -15.55 17.41 -23.65
CA PRO A 90 -16.08 18.19 -22.54
C PRO A 90 -15.86 17.47 -21.21
N ALA A 91 -15.13 18.12 -20.30
CA ALA A 91 -14.86 17.60 -18.97
C ALA A 91 -14.81 18.73 -17.93
N ALA A 92 -15.24 18.44 -16.71
CA ALA A 92 -15.25 19.43 -15.64
C ALA A 92 -14.99 18.81 -14.26
N ASN A 93 -14.58 19.65 -13.31
CA ASN A 93 -14.41 19.29 -11.91
C ASN A 93 -15.69 19.64 -11.11
N LEU A 94 -16.17 18.72 -10.29
CA LEU A 94 -17.37 18.88 -9.46
C LEU A 94 -17.23 20.05 -8.46
N ALA A 95 -16.05 20.28 -7.89
CA ALA A 95 -15.85 21.31 -6.86
C ALA A 95 -16.14 22.74 -7.35
N GLY A 96 -16.15 22.99 -8.67
CA GLY A 96 -16.39 24.30 -9.26
C GLY A 96 -17.66 24.40 -10.13
N LEU A 97 -18.47 23.34 -10.21
CA LEU A 97 -19.63 23.27 -11.09
C LEU A 97 -20.88 23.87 -10.42
N PRO A 98 -21.52 24.90 -11.02
CA PRO A 98 -22.81 25.38 -10.56
C PRO A 98 -23.88 24.29 -10.61
N LYS A 99 -24.90 24.39 -9.73
CA LYS A 99 -25.99 23.39 -9.65
C LYS A 99 -26.76 23.23 -10.96
N ASP A 100 -27.06 24.34 -11.64
CA ASP A 100 -27.80 24.30 -12.91
C ASP A 100 -26.99 23.56 -14.00
N ASP A 101 -25.68 23.81 -14.07
CA ASP A 101 -24.77 23.13 -15.01
C ASP A 101 -24.59 21.65 -14.66
N LEU A 102 -24.58 21.30 -13.37
CA LEU A 102 -24.56 19.91 -12.91
C LEU A 102 -25.85 19.17 -13.29
N ARG A 103 -27.00 19.82 -13.18
CA ARG A 103 -28.31 19.24 -13.51
C ARG A 103 -28.51 19.05 -15.01
N GLU A 104 -28.07 20.01 -15.83
CA GLU A 104 -28.08 19.93 -17.30
C GLU A 104 -26.99 18.98 -17.84
N CYS A 105 -25.91 18.79 -17.08
CA CYS A 105 -24.79 17.88 -17.31
C CYS A 105 -24.32 17.78 -18.78
N LYS A 106 -23.82 18.90 -19.33
CA LYS A 106 -23.27 18.96 -20.71
C LYS A 106 -21.87 18.35 -20.87
N MET A 107 -21.34 17.73 -19.81
CA MET A 107 -19.98 17.22 -19.74
C MET A 107 -19.95 15.73 -20.01
N GLN A 108 -18.96 15.23 -20.76
CA GLN A 108 -18.77 13.79 -20.95
C GLN A 108 -18.01 13.17 -19.78
N PHE A 109 -17.13 13.94 -19.13
CA PHE A 109 -16.41 13.51 -17.93
C PHE A 109 -16.62 14.48 -16.77
N LEU A 110 -16.97 13.94 -15.61
CA LEU A 110 -17.01 14.67 -14.35
C LEU A 110 -15.95 14.10 -13.42
N PHE A 111 -15.03 14.95 -12.95
CA PHE A 111 -14.02 14.57 -11.98
C PHE A 111 -14.37 15.14 -10.61
N GLY A 112 -14.20 14.35 -9.56
CA GLY A 112 -14.38 14.82 -8.18
C GLY A 112 -13.65 13.97 -7.16
N SER A 113 -13.45 14.54 -5.99
CA SER A 113 -13.00 13.83 -4.80
C SER A 113 -14.13 13.00 -4.19
N ALA A 114 -13.80 12.15 -3.21
CA ALA A 114 -14.80 11.40 -2.45
C ALA A 114 -15.74 12.35 -1.68
N GLU A 115 -15.21 13.47 -1.21
CA GLU A 115 -15.93 14.53 -0.51
C GLU A 115 -16.93 15.22 -1.43
N ASP A 116 -16.54 15.53 -2.68
CA ASP A 116 -17.40 16.19 -3.66
C ASP A 116 -18.64 15.34 -3.94
N VAL A 117 -18.46 14.04 -4.18
CA VAL A 117 -19.57 13.11 -4.41
C VAL A 117 -20.34 12.76 -3.13
N ALA A 118 -19.76 13.03 -1.96
CA ALA A 118 -20.41 12.81 -0.67
C ALA A 118 -21.38 13.94 -0.28
N THR A 119 -21.30 15.10 -0.94
CA THR A 119 -22.20 16.22 -0.69
C THR A 119 -23.67 15.84 -0.91
N LYS A 120 -24.57 16.41 -0.09
CA LYS A 120 -26.02 16.16 -0.23
C LYS A 120 -26.53 16.69 -1.57
N GLU A 121 -25.98 17.81 -2.00
CA GLU A 121 -26.28 18.48 -3.26
C GLU A 121 -26.07 17.55 -4.45
N PHE A 122 -24.86 16.98 -4.58
CA PHE A 122 -24.55 16.06 -5.67
C PHE A 122 -25.38 14.78 -5.59
N ARG A 123 -25.50 14.19 -4.39
CA ARG A 123 -26.28 12.96 -4.19
C ARG A 123 -27.76 13.13 -4.53
N ASN A 124 -28.33 14.30 -4.29
CA ASN A 124 -29.72 14.59 -4.62
C ASN A 124 -29.91 14.67 -6.13
N GLU A 125 -29.05 15.39 -6.86
CA GLU A 125 -29.10 15.45 -8.33
C GLU A 125 -28.86 14.07 -8.96
N LEU A 126 -27.93 13.28 -8.43
CA LEU A 126 -27.64 11.93 -8.88
C LEU A 126 -28.82 10.97 -8.66
N LYS A 127 -29.62 11.18 -7.61
CA LYS A 127 -30.80 10.37 -7.29
C LYS A 127 -32.09 10.87 -7.94
N ASP A 128 -32.11 12.12 -8.40
CA ASP A 128 -33.25 12.71 -9.10
C ASP A 128 -33.36 12.11 -10.50
N ARG A 129 -34.39 11.27 -10.71
CA ARG A 129 -34.66 10.63 -12.01
C ARG A 129 -35.00 11.63 -13.13
N THR A 130 -35.31 12.87 -12.78
CA THR A 130 -35.58 13.93 -13.75
C THR A 130 -34.31 14.63 -14.23
N SER A 131 -33.21 14.55 -13.48
CA SER A 131 -31.94 15.18 -13.84
C SER A 131 -31.32 14.53 -15.08
N GLU A 132 -30.62 15.32 -15.89
CA GLU A 132 -29.90 14.77 -17.04
C GLU A 132 -28.68 13.97 -16.58
N LEU A 133 -28.03 14.38 -15.49
CA LEU A 133 -26.95 13.63 -14.85
C LEU A 133 -27.37 12.17 -14.56
N HIS A 134 -28.53 11.95 -13.94
CA HIS A 134 -29.00 10.60 -13.62
C HIS A 134 -29.23 9.75 -14.87
N LYS A 135 -29.81 10.34 -15.91
CA LYS A 135 -30.15 9.62 -17.15
C LYS A 135 -28.93 9.30 -18.01
N GLN A 136 -27.91 10.15 -17.95
CA GLN A 136 -26.74 10.09 -18.83
C GLN A 136 -25.55 9.38 -18.19
N LEU A 137 -25.54 9.18 -16.86
CA LEU A 137 -24.46 8.49 -16.16
C LEU A 137 -24.34 7.03 -16.62
N ALA A 138 -23.24 6.72 -17.31
CA ALA A 138 -22.98 5.38 -17.84
C ALA A 138 -21.99 4.56 -17.01
N CYS A 139 -21.10 5.21 -16.26
CA CYS A 139 -20.09 4.53 -15.45
C CYS A 139 -19.58 5.45 -14.34
N ILE A 140 -19.31 4.84 -13.19
CA ILE A 140 -18.56 5.45 -12.08
C ILE A 140 -17.20 4.76 -12.02
N VAL A 141 -16.14 5.55 -12.12
CA VAL A 141 -14.76 5.12 -12.05
C VAL A 141 -14.21 5.57 -10.70
N VAL A 142 -13.67 4.64 -9.92
CA VAL A 142 -12.86 4.98 -8.74
C VAL A 142 -11.40 4.80 -9.11
N ASP A 143 -10.75 5.92 -9.41
CA ASP A 143 -9.31 5.94 -9.67
C ASP A 143 -8.53 5.85 -8.36
N GLU A 144 -7.39 5.17 -8.38
CA GLU A 144 -6.62 4.85 -7.17
C GLU A 144 -7.47 4.15 -6.07
N SER A 145 -8.32 3.20 -6.47
CA SER A 145 -9.30 2.52 -5.59
C SER A 145 -8.73 1.84 -4.34
N HIS A 146 -7.44 1.52 -4.29
CA HIS A 146 -6.77 1.06 -3.05
C HIS A 146 -6.82 2.10 -1.93
N THR A 147 -7.13 3.37 -2.23
CA THR A 147 -7.34 4.41 -1.22
C THR A 147 -8.63 4.23 -0.42
N ILE A 148 -9.60 3.42 -0.87
CA ILE A 148 -10.87 3.19 -0.17
C ILE A 148 -10.62 2.63 1.24
N GLU A 149 -9.73 1.65 1.39
CA GLU A 149 -9.37 1.10 2.71
C GLU A 149 -8.60 2.11 3.57
N THR A 150 -7.86 3.04 2.95
CA THR A 150 -7.07 4.05 3.67
C THR A 150 -7.89 5.26 4.12
N TRP A 151 -9.05 5.51 3.51
CA TRP A 151 -9.92 6.68 3.77
C TRP A 151 -11.17 6.33 4.59
N ALA A 152 -11.69 5.10 4.50
CA ALA A 152 -12.88 4.67 5.24
C ALA A 152 -12.59 4.15 6.67
N GLY A 153 -11.32 3.92 7.02
CA GLY A 153 -10.90 3.49 8.35
C GLY A 153 -10.47 4.67 9.24
N LYS A 154 -11.15 4.87 10.37
CA LYS A 154 -10.59 5.64 11.49
C LYS A 154 -9.19 5.11 11.80
N ARG A 155 -8.19 6.00 11.82
CA ARG A 155 -6.79 5.68 12.13
C ARG A 155 -6.60 5.45 13.63
N ASP A 156 -6.96 4.27 14.10
CA ASP A 156 -6.47 3.71 15.38
C ASP A 156 -5.54 2.49 15.14
N GLY A 157 -5.09 2.27 13.90
CA GLY A 157 -4.26 1.13 13.54
C GLY A 157 -2.81 1.26 14.03
N HIS A 158 -2.32 0.23 14.72
CA HIS A 158 -0.92 0.09 15.17
C HIS A 158 0.11 -0.17 14.04
N LEU A 159 -0.22 0.08 12.76
CA LEU A 159 0.63 -0.24 11.63
C LEU A 159 1.75 0.80 11.46
N ARG A 160 2.95 0.46 11.92
CA ARG A 160 4.11 1.38 11.96
C ARG A 160 5.02 1.30 10.72
N VAL A 161 4.96 0.20 9.97
CA VAL A 161 5.85 -0.09 8.83
C VAL A 161 5.07 -0.75 7.71
N VAL A 162 5.31 -0.32 6.48
CA VAL A 162 4.73 -0.92 5.27
C VAL A 162 5.88 -1.36 4.36
N ILE A 163 5.91 -2.63 3.98
CA ILE A 163 6.87 -3.17 3.00
C ILE A 163 6.16 -3.21 1.66
N ALA A 164 6.63 -2.39 0.73
CA ALA A 164 6.00 -2.18 -0.56
C ALA A 164 7.01 -2.37 -1.69
N SER A 165 6.59 -3.02 -2.78
CA SER A 165 7.30 -2.89 -4.05
C SER A 165 7.09 -1.47 -4.62
N THR A 166 7.95 -1.04 -5.54
CA THR A 166 7.88 0.27 -6.21
C THR A 166 6.51 0.56 -6.83
N SER A 167 5.74 -0.47 -7.19
CA SER A 167 4.40 -0.33 -7.76
C SER A 167 3.31 0.01 -6.74
N LEU A 168 3.48 -0.39 -5.47
CA LEU A 168 2.51 -0.15 -4.40
C LEU A 168 2.69 1.23 -3.75
N SER A 169 3.94 1.74 -3.70
CA SER A 169 4.28 3.03 -3.07
C SER A 169 3.74 4.27 -3.78
N VAL A 170 3.28 4.15 -5.04
CA VAL A 170 2.82 5.29 -5.84
C VAL A 170 1.38 5.69 -5.50
N GLY A 171 0.58 4.75 -5.02
CA GLY A 171 -0.85 4.96 -4.80
C GLY A 171 -1.24 5.36 -3.39
N VAL A 172 -0.36 5.16 -2.40
CA VAL A 172 -0.70 5.41 -1.00
C VAL A 172 -0.20 6.79 -0.58
N ASN A 173 -1.07 7.57 0.06
CA ASN A 173 -0.78 8.92 0.52
C ASN A 173 -0.83 8.99 2.06
N PHE A 174 0.30 8.69 2.68
CA PHE A 174 0.49 8.86 4.12
C PHE A 174 1.22 10.19 4.36
N PRO A 175 0.56 11.21 4.94
CA PRO A 175 1.17 12.52 5.10
C PRO A 175 2.36 12.52 6.08
N ASP A 176 2.30 11.64 7.07
CA ASP A 176 3.16 11.58 8.25
C ASP A 176 4.28 10.52 8.18
N VAL A 177 4.71 10.16 6.97
CA VAL A 177 5.81 9.20 6.78
C VAL A 177 7.14 9.84 7.15
N ARG A 178 7.75 9.36 8.25
CA ARG A 178 9.06 9.80 8.74
C ARG A 178 10.24 9.13 8.08
N TYR A 179 10.08 7.87 7.68
CA TYR A 179 11.17 7.07 7.13
C TYR A 179 10.73 6.37 5.86
N ILE A 180 11.58 6.47 4.84
CA ILE A 180 11.51 5.63 3.64
C ILE A 180 12.82 4.90 3.50
N ILE A 181 12.76 3.57 3.49
CA ILE A 181 13.94 2.71 3.33
C ILE A 181 13.82 1.99 1.99
N ASN A 182 14.67 2.37 1.04
CA ASN A 182 14.77 1.73 -0.26
C ASN A 182 15.81 0.62 -0.19
N TRP A 183 15.37 -0.63 -0.32
CA TRP A 183 16.24 -1.80 -0.47
C TRP A 183 16.61 -1.98 -1.95
N GLY A 184 17.71 -1.35 -2.33
CA GLY A 184 18.21 -1.26 -3.69
C GLY A 184 17.79 0.05 -4.37
N PRO A 185 18.61 0.55 -5.31
CA PRO A 185 18.30 1.72 -6.10
C PRO A 185 17.17 1.41 -7.09
N ALA A 186 16.32 2.40 -7.35
CA ALA A 186 15.35 2.33 -8.44
C ALA A 186 16.07 2.27 -9.80
N ARG A 187 15.35 1.82 -10.84
CA ARG A 187 15.92 1.74 -12.19
C ARG A 187 16.22 3.12 -12.77
N THR A 188 15.36 4.09 -12.49
CA THR A 188 15.47 5.47 -12.96
C THR A 188 15.54 6.45 -11.77
N LEU A 189 16.10 7.65 -11.99
CA LEU A 189 16.11 8.70 -10.96
C LEU A 189 14.70 9.22 -10.65
N ILE A 190 13.81 9.24 -11.64
CA ILE A 190 12.43 9.69 -11.46
C ILE A 190 11.70 8.78 -10.47
N ASP A 191 11.83 7.47 -10.63
CA ASP A 191 11.21 6.51 -9.70
C ASP A 191 11.78 6.65 -8.30
N GLN A 192 13.10 6.82 -8.18
CA GLN A 192 13.76 7.07 -6.89
C GLN A 192 13.16 8.30 -6.18
N HIS A 193 12.93 9.38 -6.94
CA HIS A 193 12.34 10.62 -6.44
C HIS A 193 10.85 10.48 -6.10
N GLN A 194 10.08 9.74 -6.90
CA GLN A 194 8.66 9.51 -6.63
C GLN A 194 8.44 8.73 -5.32
N VAL A 195 9.32 7.77 -5.02
CA VAL A 195 9.29 7.03 -3.76
C VAL A 195 9.74 7.94 -2.62
N ALA A 196 10.88 8.61 -2.76
CA ALA A 196 11.41 9.54 -1.75
C ALA A 196 10.40 10.66 -1.39
N GLY A 197 9.68 11.20 -2.38
CA GLY A 197 8.69 12.27 -2.22
C GLY A 197 7.38 11.85 -1.52
N ARG A 198 7.28 10.61 -1.03
CA ARG A 198 6.19 10.18 -0.15
C ARG A 198 6.46 10.49 1.32
N ALA A 199 7.72 10.71 1.69
CA ALA A 199 8.11 11.11 3.04
C ALA A 199 7.72 12.57 3.29
N GLY A 200 7.33 12.90 4.53
CA GLY A 200 7.25 14.30 4.98
C GLY A 200 6.25 15.17 4.23
N ARG A 201 5.11 14.61 3.78
CA ARG A 201 4.07 15.40 3.07
C ARG A 201 3.29 16.33 4.00
N ASP A 202 3.35 16.10 5.31
CA ASP A 202 2.94 17.03 6.37
C ASP A 202 3.90 18.23 6.55
N GLY A 203 5.05 18.23 5.87
CA GLY A 203 6.06 19.29 5.95
C GLY A 203 7.11 19.09 7.04
N GLU A 204 6.98 18.04 7.86
CA GLU A 204 7.94 17.72 8.91
C GLU A 204 9.18 16.98 8.36
N GLN A 205 10.31 17.15 9.07
CA GLN A 205 11.57 16.51 8.68
C GLN A 205 11.39 14.99 8.57
N SER A 206 11.86 14.44 7.46
CA SER A 206 11.76 13.01 7.18
C SER A 206 13.03 12.52 6.50
N ASP A 207 13.33 11.23 6.64
CA ASP A 207 14.58 10.61 6.18
C ASP A 207 14.31 9.58 5.08
N VAL A 208 15.11 9.68 4.01
CA VAL A 208 15.10 8.72 2.91
C VAL A 208 16.44 7.99 2.90
N ILE A 209 16.40 6.70 3.19
CA ILE A 209 17.56 5.83 3.32
C ILE A 209 17.61 4.90 2.12
N LEU A 210 18.74 4.88 1.42
CA LEU A 210 18.99 3.94 0.33
C LEU A 210 20.05 2.93 0.76
N VAL A 211 19.65 1.67 0.85
CA VAL A 211 20.55 0.54 1.13
C VAL A 211 20.78 -0.20 -0.18
N TYR A 212 22.02 -0.42 -0.58
CA TYR A 212 22.31 -1.10 -1.84
C TYR A 212 23.61 -1.91 -1.80
N TYR A 213 23.73 -2.88 -2.71
CA TYR A 213 24.98 -3.58 -2.99
C TYR A 213 25.35 -3.46 -4.48
N GLY A 214 26.64 -3.63 -4.78
CA GLY A 214 27.22 -3.28 -6.08
C GLY A 214 26.56 -3.95 -7.29
N GLN A 215 26.05 -5.17 -7.15
CA GLN A 215 25.41 -5.89 -8.26
C GLN A 215 24.04 -5.30 -8.63
N GLN A 216 23.32 -4.65 -7.71
CA GLN A 216 22.02 -4.04 -8.04
C GLN A 216 22.18 -2.87 -9.02
N LEU A 217 23.32 -2.19 -8.98
CA LEU A 217 23.62 -1.07 -9.86
C LEU A 217 23.71 -1.47 -11.34
N SER A 218 23.95 -2.75 -11.66
CA SER A 218 24.01 -3.19 -13.06
C SER A 218 22.66 -3.12 -13.77
N HIS A 219 21.56 -3.06 -13.01
CA HIS A 219 20.20 -2.98 -13.54
C HIS A 219 19.65 -1.54 -13.56
N CYS A 220 20.46 -0.56 -13.15
CA CYS A 220 20.08 0.84 -13.06
C CYS A 220 20.64 1.65 -14.22
N GLU A 221 19.97 2.75 -14.55
CA GLU A 221 20.51 3.74 -15.47
C GLU A 221 21.81 4.37 -14.93
N GLU A 222 22.64 4.87 -15.85
CA GLU A 222 23.92 5.50 -15.51
C GLU A 222 23.74 6.68 -14.54
N ASN A 223 22.68 7.46 -14.71
CA ASN A 223 22.37 8.61 -13.86
C ASN A 223 22.10 8.20 -12.40
N VAL A 224 21.46 7.05 -12.17
CA VAL A 224 21.25 6.50 -10.83
C VAL A 224 22.58 6.05 -10.24
N SER A 225 23.40 5.34 -11.03
CA SER A 225 24.74 4.93 -10.60
C SER A 225 25.62 6.11 -10.19
N ASN A 226 25.57 7.21 -10.94
CA ASN A 226 26.29 8.44 -10.66
C ASN A 226 25.79 9.14 -9.39
N PHE A 227 24.46 9.19 -9.20
CA PHE A 227 23.84 9.72 -7.98
C PHE A 227 24.28 8.94 -6.73
N VAL A 228 24.19 7.61 -6.77
CA VAL A 228 24.51 6.74 -5.63
C VAL A 228 26.00 6.81 -5.26
N LYS A 229 26.88 6.97 -6.26
CA LYS A 229 28.34 7.08 -6.07
C LYS A 229 28.84 8.51 -5.86
N ALA A 230 27.95 9.50 -5.71
CA ALA A 230 28.37 10.88 -5.60
C ALA A 230 29.16 11.16 -4.31
N GLU A 231 30.34 11.75 -4.44
CA GLU A 231 31.16 12.20 -3.30
C GLU A 231 30.68 13.56 -2.75
N GLY A 232 29.92 14.31 -3.54
CA GLY A 232 29.34 15.61 -3.17
C GLY A 232 27.98 15.53 -2.46
N CYS A 233 27.24 16.63 -2.47
CA CYS A 233 25.88 16.68 -1.92
C CYS A 233 24.93 15.77 -2.73
N TYR A 234 24.27 14.81 -2.07
CA TYR A 234 23.30 13.93 -2.72
C TYR A 234 22.11 14.69 -3.31
N ARG A 235 21.65 15.77 -2.66
CA ARG A 235 20.59 16.64 -3.21
C ARG A 235 20.98 17.19 -4.58
N VAL A 236 22.19 17.74 -4.68
CA VAL A 236 22.71 18.27 -5.94
C VAL A 236 22.84 17.13 -6.95
N ALA A 237 23.45 16.01 -6.58
CA ALA A 237 23.62 14.87 -7.48
C ALA A 237 22.28 14.30 -8.01
N ALA A 238 21.24 14.29 -7.19
CA ALA A 238 19.93 13.75 -7.55
C ALA A 238 19.10 14.71 -8.41
N TYR A 239 19.25 16.02 -8.23
CA TYR A 239 18.42 17.04 -8.88
C TYR A 239 19.12 17.83 -9.99
N LYS A 240 20.44 17.74 -10.14
CA LYS A 240 21.20 18.50 -11.15
C LYS A 240 20.69 18.31 -12.58
N THR A 241 20.14 17.14 -12.89
CA THR A 241 19.54 16.82 -14.20
C THR A 241 18.24 17.58 -14.45
N PHE A 242 17.51 17.95 -13.40
CA PHE A 242 16.23 18.66 -13.46
C PHE A 242 16.39 20.17 -13.25
N ASP A 243 17.31 20.57 -12.37
CA ASP A 243 17.63 21.96 -12.08
C ASP A 243 19.15 22.16 -12.06
N PRO A 244 19.73 22.84 -13.08
CA PRO A 244 21.17 23.07 -13.16
C PRO A 244 21.69 24.05 -12.08
N ASN A 245 20.81 24.83 -11.44
CA ASN A 245 21.19 25.81 -10.42
C ASN A 245 21.01 25.29 -8.98
N ILE A 246 20.69 24.00 -8.80
CA ILE A 246 20.42 23.44 -7.49
C ILE A 246 21.65 23.55 -6.56
N THR A 247 21.41 24.05 -5.35
CA THR A 247 22.42 24.18 -4.29
C THR A 247 22.10 23.28 -3.10
N PRO A 248 23.10 22.93 -2.27
CA PRO A 248 22.85 22.30 -0.97
C PRO A 248 21.99 23.18 -0.06
N LEU A 249 21.28 22.58 0.90
CA LEU A 249 20.54 23.35 1.90
C LEU A 249 21.49 24.11 2.83
N ASP A 250 21.05 25.27 3.31
CA ASP A 250 21.80 26.10 4.27
C ASP A 250 22.13 25.33 5.56
N ILE A 251 21.15 24.54 6.04
CA ILE A 251 21.33 23.66 7.20
C ILE A 251 21.89 22.31 6.72
N LYS A 252 23.22 22.19 6.73
CA LYS A 252 23.94 21.03 6.19
C LYS A 252 23.51 19.67 6.76
N HIS A 253 23.23 19.56 8.06
CA HIS A 253 22.84 18.29 8.69
C HIS A 253 21.42 17.83 8.35
N LYS A 254 20.57 18.73 7.84
CA LYS A 254 19.23 18.39 7.33
C LYS A 254 19.22 18.09 5.82
N CYS A 255 20.37 18.23 5.15
CA CYS A 255 20.45 18.15 3.69
C CYS A 255 20.61 16.72 3.18
N CYS A 256 21.72 16.07 3.54
CA CYS A 256 22.05 14.70 3.18
C CYS A 256 23.24 14.22 4.02
N LEU A 257 23.55 12.93 3.96
CA LEU A 257 24.64 12.32 4.72
C LEU A 257 26.01 13.00 4.46
N ASN A 258 26.36 13.30 3.22
CA ASN A 258 27.66 13.92 2.90
C ASN A 258 27.74 15.38 3.39
N CYS A 259 26.63 16.12 3.35
CA CYS A 259 26.56 17.45 3.94
C CYS A 259 26.61 17.40 5.47
N ALA A 260 25.95 16.41 6.08
CA ALA A 260 25.96 16.21 7.53
C ALA A 260 27.37 15.92 8.07
N LYS A 261 28.18 15.12 7.36
CA LYS A 261 29.59 14.86 7.70
C LYS A 261 30.45 16.13 7.78
N SER A 262 30.11 17.16 7.02
CA SER A 262 30.82 18.45 7.00
C SER A 262 30.09 19.55 7.78
N CYS A 263 29.13 19.16 8.63
CA CYS A 263 28.37 20.09 9.47
C CYS A 263 29.09 20.35 10.81
N ASN A 264 29.25 21.62 11.15
CA ASN A 264 29.93 22.06 12.39
C ASN A 264 28.97 22.75 13.38
N CYS A 265 27.67 22.44 13.32
CA CYS A 265 26.64 23.21 14.03
C CYS A 265 26.53 22.93 15.55
N LYS A 266 27.22 21.90 16.07
CA LYS A 266 27.27 21.51 17.50
C LYS A 266 25.90 21.36 18.20
N ASN A 267 24.81 21.21 17.45
CA ASN A 267 23.45 21.09 17.98
C ASN A 267 23.15 19.62 18.34
N GLU A 268 22.32 19.35 19.35
CA GLU A 268 21.97 17.97 19.77
C GLU A 268 21.24 17.18 18.67
N ASP A 269 20.48 17.88 17.83
CA ASP A 269 19.77 17.31 16.68
C ASP A 269 20.69 16.97 15.49
N CYS A 270 21.98 17.30 15.57
CA CYS A 270 22.96 17.05 14.51
C CYS A 270 23.50 15.60 14.59
N LYS A 271 22.63 14.62 14.35
CA LYS A 271 23.01 13.21 14.26
C LYS A 271 23.41 12.87 12.82
N LEU A 272 24.55 12.19 12.65
CA LEU A 272 25.07 11.74 11.34
C LEU A 272 24.16 10.71 10.67
N MET A 273 23.41 9.95 11.48
CA MET A 273 22.51 8.89 11.07
C MET A 273 21.25 8.97 11.95
N PRO A 274 20.05 8.73 11.38
CA PRO A 274 18.81 8.71 12.15
C PRO A 274 18.67 7.48 13.07
N PHE A 275 19.58 6.51 12.98
CA PHE A 275 19.63 5.32 13.82
C PHE A 275 21.04 5.08 14.37
N GLU A 276 21.13 4.51 15.56
CA GLU A 276 22.39 3.97 16.08
C GLU A 276 22.80 2.77 15.23
N CYS A 277 23.84 2.94 14.43
CA CYS A 277 24.47 1.82 13.77
C CYS A 277 25.35 1.10 14.80
N ASN A 278 24.74 0.23 15.60
CA ASN A 278 25.47 -0.75 16.41
C ASN A 278 26.04 -1.87 15.52
N TYR A 279 26.70 -1.50 14.42
CA TYR A 279 27.65 -2.40 13.79
C TYR A 279 28.98 -2.29 14.53
N GLN A 280 28.96 -2.70 15.79
CA GLN A 280 30.15 -3.34 16.33
C GLN A 280 30.25 -4.65 15.55
N ARG A 281 31.37 -4.91 14.88
CA ARG A 281 31.81 -6.29 14.73
C ARG A 281 32.00 -6.80 16.14
N THR A 282 30.94 -7.28 16.76
CA THR A 282 31.02 -8.20 17.88
C THR A 282 31.69 -9.44 17.29
N THR A 283 33.02 -9.40 17.29
CA THR A 283 33.83 -10.58 17.57
C THR A 283 33.61 -10.93 19.04
N SER A 284 32.35 -11.09 19.45
CA SER A 284 32.03 -11.83 20.65
C SER A 284 32.22 -13.27 20.24
N SER A 285 33.38 -13.82 20.62
CA SER A 285 33.58 -15.24 20.81
C SER A 285 32.66 -15.73 21.94
N ALA A 286 31.34 -15.56 21.78
CA ALA A 286 30.39 -16.37 22.49
C ALA A 286 30.53 -17.76 21.86
N GLU A 287 30.91 -18.75 22.66
CA GLU A 287 30.95 -20.13 22.22
C GLU A 287 29.57 -20.46 21.64
N SER A 288 29.51 -20.56 20.32
CA SER A 288 28.25 -20.82 19.63
C SER A 288 27.88 -22.26 19.96
N MET A 289 26.88 -22.43 20.83
CA MET A 289 26.36 -23.74 21.15
C MET A 289 25.83 -24.37 19.87
N THR A 290 26.15 -25.65 19.68
CA THR A 290 25.68 -26.42 18.54
C THR A 290 25.22 -27.78 19.02
N ARG A 291 24.10 -28.25 18.48
CA ARG A 291 23.56 -29.59 18.75
C ARG A 291 23.76 -30.49 17.54
N LEU A 292 23.99 -31.78 17.80
CA LEU A 292 23.92 -32.80 16.76
C LEU A 292 22.45 -33.08 16.48
N VAL A 293 22.04 -32.99 15.21
CA VAL A 293 20.66 -33.25 14.80
C VAL A 293 20.70 -34.31 13.70
N THR A 294 19.99 -35.41 13.94
CA THR A 294 19.84 -36.50 12.98
C THR A 294 18.73 -36.19 11.97
N VAL A 295 18.65 -37.00 10.91
CA VAL A 295 17.55 -36.89 9.94
C VAL A 295 16.20 -37.19 10.60
N GLN A 296 16.18 -38.05 11.63
CA GLN A 296 14.97 -38.37 12.37
C GLN A 296 14.55 -37.18 13.23
N ASP A 297 15.47 -36.57 13.97
CA ASP A 297 15.17 -35.41 14.81
C ASP A 297 14.63 -34.24 13.99
N LYS A 298 15.16 -34.03 12.77
CA LYS A 298 14.61 -33.04 11.83
C LYS A 298 13.17 -33.32 11.43
N GLN A 299 12.82 -34.59 11.28
CA GLN A 299 11.46 -34.99 10.97
C GLN A 299 10.54 -34.78 12.19
N ASP A 300 11.00 -35.15 13.37
CA ASP A 300 10.25 -34.98 14.63
C ASP A 300 9.99 -33.49 14.92
N VAL A 301 10.99 -32.63 14.70
CA VAL A 301 10.84 -31.16 14.80
C VAL A 301 9.80 -30.64 13.79
N ARG A 302 9.87 -31.10 12.54
CA ARG A 302 8.93 -30.69 11.50
C ARG A 302 7.50 -31.09 11.86
N ASP A 303 7.30 -32.32 12.32
CA ASP A 303 5.98 -32.86 12.64
C ASP A 303 5.37 -32.11 13.84
N ALA A 304 6.13 -31.91 14.91
CA ALA A 304 5.68 -31.15 16.09
C ALA A 304 5.33 -29.69 15.76
N LEU A 305 6.10 -29.02 14.90
CA LEU A 305 5.82 -27.65 14.47
C LEU A 305 4.61 -27.58 13.53
N SER A 306 4.36 -28.62 12.73
CA SER A 306 3.17 -28.73 11.88
C SER A 306 1.90 -28.87 12.71
N ASP A 307 1.95 -29.67 13.78
CA ASP A 307 0.85 -29.81 14.74
C ASP A 307 0.54 -28.45 15.41
N ILE A 308 1.57 -27.71 15.83
CA ILE A 308 1.39 -26.36 16.40
C ILE A 308 0.72 -25.44 15.37
N LYS A 309 1.19 -25.43 14.12
CA LYS A 309 0.61 -24.64 13.04
C LYS A 309 -0.87 -24.95 12.85
N ASP A 310 -1.28 -26.20 12.89
CA ASP A 310 -2.68 -26.61 12.73
C ASP A 310 -3.57 -26.21 13.93
N THR A 311 -2.99 -26.04 15.12
CA THR A 311 -3.72 -25.54 16.31
C THR A 311 -3.84 -24.02 16.38
N LEU A 312 -3.04 -23.27 15.61
CA LEU A 312 -3.07 -21.81 15.66
C LEU A 312 -4.36 -21.27 15.01
N PRO A 313 -5.03 -20.29 15.63
CA PRO A 313 -6.25 -19.72 15.08
C PRO A 313 -5.96 -19.09 13.72
N SER A 314 -6.56 -19.65 12.67
CA SER A 314 -6.58 -19.03 11.36
C SER A 314 -7.47 -17.79 11.46
N GLY A 315 -6.86 -16.62 11.67
CA GLY A 315 -7.60 -15.36 11.61
C GLY A 315 -8.35 -15.28 10.29
N CYS A 316 -9.66 -15.03 10.32
CA CYS A 316 -10.46 -14.82 9.11
C CYS A 316 -9.92 -13.61 8.36
N THR A 317 -9.24 -13.84 7.23
CA THR A 317 -8.85 -12.77 6.31
C THR A 317 -9.34 -13.06 4.90
N VAL A 318 -9.65 -11.97 4.20
CA VAL A 318 -10.27 -11.91 2.87
C VAL A 318 -9.30 -12.32 1.74
N PHE A 319 -8.04 -12.68 2.07
CA PHE A 319 -6.95 -12.92 1.11
C PHE A 319 -6.47 -14.39 1.04
N GLY A 320 -7.40 -15.35 1.15
CA GLY A 320 -7.14 -16.76 0.86
C GLY A 320 -6.83 -17.62 2.10
N SER A 321 -6.78 -18.93 1.90
CA SER A 321 -6.74 -19.97 2.95
C SER A 321 -5.37 -20.20 3.58
N SER A 322 -4.38 -19.33 3.35
CA SER A 322 -3.06 -19.44 3.98
C SER A 322 -3.10 -18.83 5.36
N SER A 323 -2.78 -19.62 6.37
CA SER A 323 -2.88 -19.27 7.78
C SER A 323 -2.11 -17.98 8.11
N CYS A 324 -2.83 -16.93 8.47
CA CYS A 324 -2.29 -15.59 8.71
C CYS A 324 -1.65 -15.43 10.10
N HIS A 325 -1.54 -16.50 10.87
CA HIS A 325 -0.83 -16.51 12.14
C HIS A 325 0.70 -16.48 11.97
N GLY A 326 1.25 -16.35 10.76
CA GLY A 326 2.69 -16.14 10.56
C GLY A 326 3.58 -17.35 10.89
N PHE A 327 3.01 -18.54 11.04
CA PHE A 327 3.72 -19.81 11.24
C PHE A 327 3.59 -20.63 9.94
N SER A 328 4.38 -20.26 8.93
CA SER A 328 4.27 -20.81 7.58
C SER A 328 5.07 -22.10 7.41
N GLU A 329 4.82 -22.85 6.33
CA GLU A 329 5.59 -24.06 6.04
C GLU A 329 7.08 -23.74 5.80
N GLU A 330 7.35 -22.59 5.19
CA GLU A 330 8.71 -22.09 4.96
C GLU A 330 9.42 -21.75 6.29
N LEU A 331 8.68 -21.27 7.30
CA LEU A 331 9.24 -21.07 8.63
C LEU A 331 9.60 -22.41 9.28
N ILE A 332 8.74 -23.43 9.16
CA ILE A 332 8.99 -24.78 9.68
C ILE A 332 10.22 -25.40 9.02
N GLU A 333 10.35 -25.29 7.69
CA GLU A 333 11.55 -25.72 6.97
C GLU A 333 12.80 -24.98 7.46
N CYS A 334 12.72 -23.66 7.62
CA CYS A 334 13.82 -22.85 8.12
C CYS A 334 14.25 -23.23 9.55
N ILE A 335 13.29 -23.53 10.44
CA ILE A 335 13.57 -24.02 11.80
C ILE A 335 14.27 -25.38 11.72
N THR A 336 13.75 -26.28 10.90
CA THR A 336 14.31 -27.64 10.73
C THR A 336 15.74 -27.60 10.19
N ASP A 337 16.05 -26.65 9.32
CA ASP A 337 17.39 -26.47 8.75
C ASP A 337 18.37 -25.82 9.73
N ASN A 338 17.89 -24.95 10.62
CA ASN A 338 18.72 -24.16 11.53
C ASN A 338 18.66 -24.60 13.01
N CYS A 339 17.88 -25.62 13.36
CA CYS A 339 17.72 -26.14 14.74
C CYS A 339 19.05 -26.44 15.45
N HIS A 340 20.09 -26.76 14.69
CA HIS A 340 21.46 -26.94 15.18
C HIS A 340 22.02 -25.75 15.97
N TRP A 341 21.52 -24.53 15.73
CA TRP A 341 22.04 -23.25 16.24
C TRP A 341 21.09 -22.53 17.19
N ILE A 342 19.90 -23.08 17.46
CA ILE A 342 18.84 -22.38 18.19
C ILE A 342 18.82 -22.87 19.63
N PHE A 343 19.19 -22.02 20.59
CA PHE A 343 19.18 -22.36 22.02
C PHE A 343 18.51 -21.27 22.87
N THR A 344 18.37 -20.06 22.35
CA THR A 344 17.79 -18.92 23.06
C THR A 344 16.82 -18.15 22.18
N LEU A 345 15.99 -17.31 22.79
CA LEU A 345 15.09 -16.41 22.05
C LEU A 345 15.87 -15.43 21.15
N ASN A 346 17.11 -15.10 21.52
CA ASN A 346 17.98 -14.29 20.68
C ASN A 346 18.45 -15.07 19.43
N ASP A 347 18.74 -16.36 19.57
CA ASP A 347 19.10 -17.21 18.42
C ASP A 347 17.90 -17.37 17.48
N VAL A 348 16.70 -17.57 18.02
CA VAL A 348 15.45 -17.56 17.23
C VAL A 348 15.33 -16.25 16.44
N LYS A 349 15.48 -15.08 17.08
CA LYS A 349 15.41 -13.77 16.38
C LYS A 349 16.53 -13.55 15.36
N THR A 350 17.66 -14.23 15.53
CA THR A 350 18.84 -14.09 14.66
C THR A 350 18.73 -14.97 13.43
N TYR A 351 18.27 -16.21 13.60
CA TYR A 351 18.24 -17.23 12.55
C TYR A 351 16.87 -17.42 11.90
N LEU A 352 15.78 -16.99 12.55
CA LEU A 352 14.41 -17.23 12.11
C LEU A 352 13.61 -15.93 11.94
N LEU A 353 12.73 -15.94 10.94
CA LEU A 353 11.80 -14.84 10.67
C LEU A 353 10.50 -15.04 11.45
N ILE A 354 10.55 -14.80 12.75
CA ILE A 354 9.37 -14.86 13.63
C ILE A 354 8.65 -13.51 13.71
N PHE A 355 7.32 -13.54 13.60
CA PHE A 355 6.48 -12.32 13.67
C PHE A 355 6.09 -11.94 15.11
N THR A 356 6.08 -12.89 16.03
CA THR A 356 5.71 -12.68 17.44
C THR A 356 6.71 -13.39 18.35
N VAL A 357 6.87 -12.87 19.57
CA VAL A 357 7.70 -13.52 20.60
C VAL A 357 7.09 -14.86 21.02
N GLU A 358 5.75 -14.98 21.00
CA GLU A 358 5.03 -16.21 21.33
C GLU A 358 5.45 -17.37 20.41
N HIS A 359 5.58 -17.15 19.11
CA HIS A 359 6.09 -18.18 18.20
C HIS A 359 7.52 -18.57 18.54
N GLY A 360 8.36 -17.60 18.91
CA GLY A 360 9.72 -17.89 19.33
C GLY A 360 9.78 -18.76 20.59
N LEU A 361 8.86 -18.55 21.54
CA LEU A 361 8.76 -19.39 22.73
C LEU A 361 8.25 -20.79 22.41
N LYS A 362 7.21 -20.93 21.56
CA LYS A 362 6.71 -22.24 21.11
C LYS A 362 7.77 -23.05 20.34
N ILE A 363 8.59 -22.38 19.54
CA ILE A 363 9.72 -23.03 18.84
C ILE A 363 10.74 -23.55 19.83
N LEU A 364 11.08 -22.77 20.86
CA LEU A 364 12.01 -23.21 21.90
C LEU A 364 11.42 -24.34 22.75
N GLU A 365 10.13 -24.33 23.02
CA GLU A 365 9.41 -25.42 23.70
C GLU A 365 9.52 -26.74 22.90
N VAL A 366 9.22 -26.73 21.60
CA VAL A 366 9.40 -27.92 20.75
C VAL A 366 10.85 -28.41 20.72
N LEU A 367 11.80 -27.48 20.64
CA LEU A 367 13.22 -27.85 20.64
C LEU A 367 13.67 -28.39 22.01
N ASP A 368 13.13 -27.89 23.12
CA ASP A 368 13.42 -28.43 24.44
C ASP A 368 12.79 -29.82 24.64
N GLU A 369 11.56 -30.04 24.16
CA GLU A 369 10.90 -31.34 24.22
C GLU A 369 11.66 -32.43 23.44
N ILE A 370 12.30 -32.06 22.32
CA ILE A 370 13.01 -33.00 21.46
C ILE A 370 14.46 -33.20 21.90
N PHE A 371 15.14 -32.13 22.35
CA PHE A 371 16.59 -32.16 22.59
C PHE A 371 17.02 -31.96 24.06
N ASP A 372 16.13 -31.49 24.94
CA ASP A 372 16.36 -31.27 26.38
C ASP A 372 17.64 -30.45 26.68
N ASP A 373 17.88 -29.42 25.88
CA ASP A 373 19.13 -28.65 25.86
C ASP A 373 18.94 -27.12 25.81
N ILE A 374 17.71 -26.63 26.04
CA ILE A 374 17.43 -25.19 26.08
C ILE A 374 17.78 -24.62 27.46
N PRO A 375 18.74 -23.69 27.57
CA PRO A 375 19.14 -23.13 28.86
C PRO A 375 18.01 -22.30 29.49
N GLN A 376 17.78 -22.51 30.80
CA GLN A 376 16.85 -21.70 31.61
C GLN A 376 15.38 -21.79 31.16
N PHE A 377 14.95 -22.93 30.63
CA PHE A 377 13.56 -23.14 30.19
C PHE A 377 12.50 -22.83 31.27
N ASP A 378 12.76 -23.17 32.54
CA ASP A 378 11.89 -22.85 33.69
C ASP A 378 11.60 -21.33 33.85
N SER A 379 12.53 -20.49 33.39
CA SER A 379 12.36 -19.03 33.42
C SER A 379 11.57 -18.52 32.20
N LEU A 380 11.61 -19.25 31.08
CA LEU A 380 10.83 -18.94 29.87
C LEU A 380 9.35 -19.24 30.07
N SER A 381 8.98 -20.28 30.82
CA SER A 381 7.58 -20.58 31.17
C SER A 381 6.90 -19.48 32.00
N CYS A 382 7.65 -18.77 32.84
CA CYS A 382 7.14 -17.60 33.58
C CYS A 382 6.81 -16.43 32.65
N ILE A 383 7.68 -16.17 31.66
CA ILE A 383 7.49 -15.11 30.65
C ILE A 383 6.29 -15.46 29.75
N PHE A 384 6.14 -16.74 29.38
CA PHE A 384 5.02 -17.21 28.58
C PHE A 384 3.67 -16.92 29.26
N ASN A 385 3.55 -17.19 30.56
CA ASN A 385 2.33 -16.94 31.32
C ASN A 385 2.01 -15.44 31.47
N GLU A 386 3.01 -14.56 31.62
CA GLU A 386 2.79 -13.10 31.66
C GLU A 386 2.31 -12.54 30.32
N VAL A 387 2.83 -13.04 29.20
CA VAL A 387 2.43 -12.61 27.85
C VAL A 387 1.01 -13.06 27.51
N VAL A 388 0.66 -14.32 27.83
CA VAL A 388 -0.69 -14.86 27.57
C VAL A 388 -1.78 -14.18 28.41
N LEU A 389 -1.46 -13.72 29.62
CA LEU A 389 -2.39 -12.97 30.48
C LEU A 389 -2.71 -11.58 29.91
N ASN A 390 -1.72 -10.87 29.36
CA ASN A 390 -1.93 -9.56 28.74
C ASN A 390 -2.80 -9.63 27.47
N ASP A 391 -2.67 -10.70 26.68
CA ASP A 391 -3.51 -10.89 25.48
C ASP A 391 -4.95 -11.29 25.82
N LYS A 392 -5.19 -11.97 26.95
CA LYS A 392 -6.55 -12.23 27.44
C LYS A 392 -7.24 -10.96 27.95
N GLU A 393 -6.52 -10.07 28.64
CA GLU A 393 -7.07 -8.76 29.02
C GLU A 393 -7.40 -7.91 27.78
N LEU A 394 -6.59 -7.98 26.72
CA LEU A 394 -6.86 -7.30 25.44
C LEU A 394 -8.04 -7.94 24.68
N ALA A 395 -8.21 -9.27 24.73
CA ALA A 395 -9.33 -9.97 24.11
C ALA A 395 -10.66 -9.76 24.87
N GLU A 396 -10.63 -9.69 26.20
CA GLU A 396 -11.81 -9.35 27.02
C GLU A 396 -12.23 -7.88 26.81
N PHE A 397 -11.27 -6.96 26.61
CA PHE A 397 -11.55 -5.57 26.25
C PHE A 397 -12.16 -5.41 24.85
N GLN A 398 -11.95 -6.38 23.94
CA GLN A 398 -12.57 -6.41 22.61
C GLN A 398 -13.97 -7.05 22.59
N CYS A 399 -14.38 -7.73 23.68
CA CYS A 399 -15.64 -8.48 23.72
C CYS A 399 -16.72 -7.86 24.64
N SER A 400 -16.45 -6.69 25.27
CA SER A 400 -17.43 -6.00 26.12
C SER A 400 -18.22 -4.86 25.46
N ASP A 401 -17.92 -4.51 24.20
CA ASP A 401 -18.55 -3.36 23.52
C ASP A 401 -19.60 -3.74 22.46
N SER A 402 -20.16 -4.97 22.49
CA SER A 402 -21.14 -5.42 21.49
C SER A 402 -22.60 -5.53 21.93
N ASP A 403 -22.98 -5.15 23.16
CA ASP A 403 -24.35 -5.39 23.66
C ASP A 403 -25.16 -4.14 24.12
N GLU A 404 -24.71 -2.91 23.86
CA GLU A 404 -25.53 -1.71 24.12
C GLU A 404 -25.62 -0.76 22.92
N GLN A 405 -26.25 -1.21 21.82
CA GLN A 405 -26.83 -0.28 20.83
C GLN A 405 -27.89 -0.93 19.91
N SER A 406 -28.70 -1.86 20.43
CA SER A 406 -29.84 -2.47 19.71
C SER A 406 -31.22 -2.02 20.22
N GLU A 407 -31.35 -0.78 20.68
CA GLU A 407 -32.66 -0.17 20.96
C GLU A 407 -32.67 1.30 20.49
N LEU A 408 -32.94 1.53 19.20
CA LEU A 408 -33.47 2.80 18.68
C LEU A 408 -33.81 2.68 17.18
N PHE A 409 -34.60 1.68 16.81
CA PHE A 409 -35.38 1.67 15.57
C PHE A 409 -36.68 0.88 15.80
N GLU A 410 -37.53 1.40 16.69
CA GLU A 410 -38.95 1.05 16.63
C GLU A 410 -39.61 1.93 15.55
N LEU A 411 -40.11 1.21 14.54
CA LEU A 411 -41.04 1.68 13.54
C LEU A 411 -42.35 2.08 14.23
N ASP A 412 -42.59 3.38 14.39
CA ASP A 412 -43.96 3.88 14.55
C ASP A 412 -44.52 4.26 13.18
N SER A 413 -45.44 3.41 12.76
CA SER A 413 -46.44 3.64 11.72
C SER A 413 -47.42 4.77 12.09
N LEU A 414 -47.95 5.43 11.05
CA LEU A 414 -49.15 6.31 11.02
C LEU A 414 -48.87 7.79 11.41
N ASN A 415 -49.25 8.84 10.68
CA ASN A 415 -50.41 9.04 9.80
C ASN A 415 -50.09 10.02 8.65
N GLU A 416 -50.72 9.76 7.50
CA GLU A 416 -51.23 10.82 6.61
C GLU A 416 -52.28 11.61 7.40
N ASP A 417 -52.04 12.90 7.64
CA ASP A 417 -53.02 13.99 7.56
C ASP A 417 -52.42 15.28 8.16
N ASP A 418 -52.78 16.38 7.51
CA ASP A 418 -52.67 17.79 7.91
C ASP A 418 -51.37 18.59 7.62
N ILE A 419 -51.45 19.23 6.43
CA ILE A 419 -51.05 20.63 6.05
C ILE A 419 -49.58 20.89 5.73
#